data_AF-A0A5T3RUI9-F1
#
_entry.id   AF-A0A5T3RUI9-F1
#
_cell.length_a   1.000
_cell.length_b   1.000
_cell.length_c   1.000
_cell.angle_alpha   90.00
_cell.angle_beta   90.00
_cell.angle_gamma   90.00
#
_symmetry.space_group_name_H-M   'P 1'
#
loop_
_entity.id
_entity.type
_entity.pdbx_description
1 polymer ?
#
loop_
_entity_poly.entity_id
_entity_poly.type
_entity_poly.pdbx_seq_one_letter_code
_entity_poly.pdbx_strand_id
1 'polypeptide(L)'
;MSHPLNYYAIEEHARYIEQLCCGSHDFLKRIDETQNIYEGGGVTDYEMEEMEYKGWLEYAVSNNLIELCTKIRILQDTTDISWEEGYTPDGEAFERYNDIIFVLDGNVKPSIRECCNKVIHSSSFELEYKKKKSKHEYWNSCVILSGKQGSKEWKVKINLFNFCLAIRFYLSVLRTA
;
A
#
# COMPACT_ATOMS: atom_id res chain seq x y z
N MET A 1 -26.89 -13.37 -11.06
CA MET A 1 -27.08 -11.95 -10.73
C MET A 1 -25.72 -11.40 -10.37
N SER A 2 -25.07 -10.66 -11.27
CA SER A 2 -23.82 -9.98 -10.95
C SER A 2 -24.15 -8.84 -10.00
N HIS A 3 -23.57 -8.85 -8.79
CA HIS A 3 -23.53 -7.63 -8.00
C HIS A 3 -22.79 -6.58 -8.82
N PRO A 4 -23.31 -5.35 -8.96
CA PRO A 4 -22.57 -4.30 -9.65
C PRO A 4 -21.24 -4.10 -8.95
N LEU A 5 -20.15 -4.47 -9.64
CA LEU A 5 -18.78 -4.27 -9.17
C LEU A 5 -18.58 -2.76 -9.02
N ASN A 6 -18.45 -2.29 -7.78
CA ASN A 6 -18.27 -0.87 -7.50
C ASN A 6 -16.80 -0.49 -7.71
N TYR A 7 -16.43 -0.28 -8.98
CA TYR A 7 -15.09 0.18 -9.36
C TYR A 7 -14.69 1.50 -8.68
N TYR A 8 -15.66 2.36 -8.34
CA TYR A 8 -15.39 3.62 -7.63
C TYR A 8 -14.94 3.38 -6.20
N ALA A 9 -15.54 2.42 -5.49
CA ALA A 9 -15.13 2.08 -4.13
C ALA A 9 -13.71 1.48 -4.09
N ILE A 10 -13.30 0.75 -5.13
CA ILE A 10 -11.91 0.26 -5.25
C ILE A 10 -10.95 1.43 -5.50
N GLU A 11 -11.32 2.31 -6.43
CA GLU A 11 -10.52 3.50 -6.75
C GLU A 11 -10.39 4.46 -5.56
N GLU A 12 -11.42 4.59 -4.73
CA GLU A 12 -11.41 5.41 -3.51
C GLU A 12 -10.32 4.96 -2.52
N HIS A 13 -10.21 3.65 -2.22
CA HIS A 13 -9.13 3.16 -1.36
C HIS A 13 -7.74 3.41 -1.96
N ALA A 14 -7.58 3.20 -3.27
CA ALA A 14 -6.32 3.47 -3.95
C ALA A 14 -5.94 4.95 -3.85
N ARG A 15 -6.88 5.86 -4.11
CA ARG A 15 -6.69 7.31 -3.98
C ARG A 15 -6.39 7.73 -2.55
N TYR A 16 -7.06 7.14 -1.57
CA TYR A 16 -6.84 7.44 -0.16
C TYR A 16 -5.41 7.06 0.26
N ILE A 17 -4.95 5.86 -0.11
CA ILE A 17 -3.58 5.42 0.13
C ILE A 17 -2.56 6.32 -0.59
N GLU A 18 -2.81 6.72 -1.85
CA GLU A 18 -1.97 7.67 -2.58
C GLU A 18 -1.79 8.99 -1.83
N GLN A 19 -2.87 9.54 -1.24
CA GLN A 19 -2.78 10.78 -0.46
C GLN A 19 -1.96 10.60 0.82
N LEU A 20 -2.15 9.48 1.53
CA LEU A 20 -1.33 9.16 2.71
C LEU A 20 0.16 9.03 2.35
N CYS A 21 0.46 8.42 1.19
CA CYS A 21 1.84 8.26 0.71
C CYS A 21 2.54 9.61 0.53
N CYS A 22 1.81 10.62 0.05
CA CYS A 22 2.35 11.97 -0.17
C CYS A 22 2.42 12.83 1.10
N GLY A 23 1.57 12.57 2.09
CA GLY A 23 1.36 13.48 3.22
C GLY A 23 2.30 13.29 4.42
N SER A 24 2.98 12.14 4.55
CA SER A 24 3.60 11.76 5.83
C SER A 24 4.70 12.71 6.30
N HIS A 25 5.64 13.04 5.41
CA HIS A 25 6.73 13.95 5.74
C HIS A 25 6.23 15.36 6.09
N ASP A 26 5.31 15.89 5.28
CA ASP A 26 4.81 17.25 5.44
C ASP A 26 3.94 17.40 6.69
N PHE A 27 3.20 16.36 7.07
CA PHE A 27 2.44 16.34 8.31
C PHE A 27 3.35 16.39 9.55
N LEU A 28 4.35 15.50 9.62
CA LEU A 28 5.32 15.49 10.73
C LEU A 28 6.09 16.80 10.84
N LYS A 29 6.47 17.38 9.70
CA LYS A 29 7.09 18.71 9.66
C LYS A 29 6.18 19.78 10.27
N ARG A 30 4.89 19.80 9.90
CA ARG A 30 3.94 20.78 10.45
C ARG A 30 3.73 20.61 11.94
N ILE A 31 3.66 19.38 12.44
CA ILE A 31 3.56 19.14 13.89
C ILE A 31 4.76 19.79 14.58
N ASP A 32 6.00 19.45 14.19
CA ASP A 32 7.22 20.00 14.80
C ASP A 32 7.28 21.54 14.77
N GLU A 33 6.80 22.17 13.68
CA GLU A 33 6.74 23.62 13.56
C GLU A 33 5.67 24.29 14.46
N THR A 34 4.67 23.54 14.91
CA THR A 34 3.55 24.05 15.73
C THR A 34 3.71 23.79 17.23
N GLN A 35 4.65 22.95 17.64
CA GLN A 35 4.83 22.61 19.05
C GLN A 35 5.57 23.70 19.83
N ASN A 36 5.14 23.92 21.08
CA ASN A 36 5.85 24.77 22.02
C ASN A 36 7.09 24.03 22.55
N ILE A 37 8.24 24.69 22.56
CA ILE A 37 9.46 24.13 23.15
C ILE A 37 9.34 24.23 24.67
N TYR A 38 9.03 23.12 25.34
CA TYR A 38 9.06 23.05 26.79
C TYR A 38 10.48 22.72 27.28
N GLU A 39 11.02 23.58 28.15
CA GLU A 39 12.28 23.33 28.85
C GLU A 39 12.06 22.28 29.97
N GLY A 40 12.00 21.01 29.60
CA GLY A 40 11.88 19.89 30.54
C GLY A 40 12.37 18.59 29.91
N GLY A 41 13.13 17.79 30.67
CA GLY A 41 13.75 16.53 30.19
C GLY A 41 12.79 15.34 30.03
N GLY A 42 11.53 15.59 29.70
CA GLY A 42 10.50 14.57 29.46
C GLY A 42 10.24 14.33 27.96
N VAL A 43 9.30 13.42 27.65
CA VAL A 43 8.76 13.25 26.30
C VAL A 43 8.14 14.58 25.86
N THR A 44 8.55 15.09 24.70
CA THR A 44 8.04 16.33 24.13
C THR A 44 6.63 16.12 23.54
N ASP A 45 5.81 17.17 23.49
CA ASP A 45 4.50 17.12 22.83
C ASP A 45 4.62 16.61 21.38
N TYR A 46 5.73 16.94 20.71
CA TYR A 46 6.05 16.41 19.38
C TYR A 46 6.16 14.87 19.37
N GLU A 47 6.88 14.28 20.33
CA GLU A 47 7.10 12.82 20.37
C GLU A 47 5.80 12.07 20.66
N MET A 48 4.88 12.66 21.45
CA MET A 48 3.55 12.11 21.67
C MET A 48 2.72 12.13 20.37
N GLU A 49 2.65 13.28 19.70
CA GLU A 49 1.93 13.44 18.44
C GLU A 49 2.51 12.58 17.31
N GLU A 50 3.84 12.43 17.24
CA GLU A 50 4.51 11.54 16.30
C GLU A 50 4.11 10.07 16.54
N MET A 51 4.07 9.64 17.80
CA MET A 51 3.67 8.27 18.16
C MET A 51 2.21 8.00 17.78
N GLU A 52 1.30 8.93 18.12
CA GLU A 52 -0.12 8.83 17.78
C GLU A 52 -0.33 8.80 16.26
N TYR A 53 0.35 9.68 15.54
CA TYR A 53 0.31 9.72 14.08
C TYR A 53 0.79 8.42 13.44
N LYS A 54 1.92 7.87 13.88
CA LYS A 54 2.47 6.63 13.34
C LYS A 54 1.52 5.45 13.59
N GLY A 55 0.92 5.36 14.79
CA GLY A 55 -0.08 4.36 15.11
C GLY A 55 -1.34 4.47 14.26
N TRP A 56 -1.86 5.70 14.09
CA TRP A 56 -2.99 5.96 13.20
C TRP A 56 -2.67 5.62 11.74
N LEU A 57 -1.48 6.01 11.24
CA LEU A 57 -1.07 5.79 9.87
C LEU A 57 -0.97 4.30 9.56
N GLU A 58 -0.37 3.51 10.44
CA GLU A 58 -0.28 2.07 10.28
C GLU A 58 -1.66 1.41 10.22
N TYR A 59 -2.56 1.79 11.14
CA TYR A 59 -3.95 1.33 11.13
C TYR A 59 -4.69 1.72 9.84
N ALA A 60 -4.59 2.99 9.43
CA ALA A 60 -5.29 3.52 8.27
C ALA A 60 -4.80 2.89 6.96
N VAL A 61 -3.49 2.76 6.79
CA VAL A 61 -2.89 2.12 5.62
C VAL A 61 -3.23 0.64 5.58
N SER A 62 -3.08 -0.08 6.70
CA SER A 62 -3.36 -1.52 6.76
C SER A 62 -4.80 -1.84 6.39
N ASN A 63 -5.78 -1.15 7.00
CA ASN A 63 -7.20 -1.37 6.72
C ASN A 63 -7.61 -1.02 5.29
N ASN A 64 -7.13 0.12 4.77
CA ASN A 64 -7.45 0.49 3.39
C ASN A 64 -6.79 -0.47 2.39
N LEU A 65 -5.58 -0.94 2.68
CA LEU A 65 -4.86 -1.84 1.80
C LEU A 65 -5.50 -3.23 1.76
N ILE A 66 -5.90 -3.80 2.91
CA ILE A 66 -6.57 -5.10 2.94
C ILE A 66 -7.94 -5.05 2.23
N GLU A 67 -8.70 -3.98 2.40
CA GLU A 67 -9.98 -3.79 1.70
C GLU A 67 -9.77 -3.63 0.19
N LEU A 68 -8.80 -2.80 -0.22
CA LEU A 68 -8.41 -2.63 -1.62
C LEU A 68 -8.03 -3.97 -2.27
N CYS A 69 -7.09 -4.70 -1.65
CA CYS A 69 -6.61 -5.96 -2.19
C CYS A 69 -7.70 -7.02 -2.23
N THR A 70 -8.55 -7.11 -1.20
CA THR A 70 -9.67 -8.06 -1.18
C THR A 70 -10.66 -7.77 -2.31
N LYS A 71 -11.04 -6.50 -2.51
CA LYS A 71 -11.94 -6.10 -3.61
C LYS A 71 -11.33 -6.36 -4.98
N ILE A 72 -10.02 -6.11 -5.17
CA ILE A 72 -9.31 -6.46 -6.41
C ILE A 72 -9.30 -7.97 -6.65
N ARG A 73 -9.06 -8.79 -5.62
CA ARG A 73 -9.09 -10.26 -5.77
C ARG A 73 -10.49 -10.76 -6.13
N ILE A 74 -11.53 -10.24 -5.48
CA ILE A 74 -12.93 -10.54 -5.85
C ILE A 74 -13.18 -10.17 -7.32
N LEU A 75 -12.76 -8.97 -7.75
CA LEU A 75 -12.91 -8.53 -9.13
C LEU A 75 -12.19 -9.48 -10.10
N GLN A 76 -10.92 -9.81 -9.83
CA GLN A 76 -10.13 -10.74 -10.64
C GLN A 76 -10.74 -12.15 -10.72
N ASP A 77 -11.33 -12.63 -9.63
CA ASP A 77 -11.89 -13.99 -9.57
C ASP A 77 -13.33 -14.06 -10.12
N THR A 78 -14.00 -12.93 -10.31
CA THR A 78 -15.38 -12.84 -10.83
C THR A 78 -15.48 -12.29 -12.25
N THR A 79 -14.40 -11.68 -12.77
CA THR A 79 -14.35 -11.14 -14.13
C THR A 79 -14.11 -12.29 -15.11
N ASP A 80 -15.12 -12.58 -15.93
CA ASP A 80 -15.06 -13.58 -17.00
C ASP A 80 -14.95 -12.88 -18.36
N ILE A 81 -13.78 -12.27 -18.62
CA ILE A 81 -13.47 -11.61 -19.89
C ILE A 81 -12.39 -12.43 -20.60
N SER A 82 -12.68 -12.84 -21.83
CA SER A 82 -11.70 -13.48 -22.70
C SER A 82 -10.77 -12.43 -23.29
N TRP A 83 -9.48 -12.62 -23.12
CA TRP A 83 -8.43 -11.75 -23.62
C TRP A 83 -7.68 -12.42 -24.78
N GLU A 84 -6.97 -11.63 -25.58
CA GLU A 84 -6.05 -12.16 -26.58
C GLU A 84 -5.00 -13.09 -25.95
N GLU A 85 -4.55 -14.09 -26.70
CA GLU A 85 -3.61 -15.08 -26.20
C GLU A 85 -2.29 -14.41 -25.74
N GLY A 86 -1.92 -14.64 -24.47
CA GLY A 86 -0.72 -14.07 -23.85
C GLY A 86 -0.90 -12.67 -23.24
N TYR A 87 -2.03 -11.99 -23.49
CA TYR A 87 -2.34 -10.72 -22.85
C TYR A 87 -3.03 -10.92 -21.49
N THR A 88 -2.61 -10.17 -20.49
CA THR A 88 -3.34 -10.06 -19.21
C THR A 88 -3.38 -8.59 -18.77
N PRO A 89 -4.55 -8.04 -18.41
CA PRO A 89 -4.63 -6.69 -17.86
C PRO A 89 -3.82 -6.53 -16.58
N ASP A 90 -3.71 -7.59 -15.77
CA ASP A 90 -2.88 -7.63 -14.55
C ASP A 90 -1.40 -7.39 -14.88
N GLY A 91 -0.88 -8.09 -15.91
CA GLY A 91 0.50 -7.95 -16.36
C GLY A 91 0.79 -6.57 -16.94
N GLU A 92 -0.05 -6.09 -17.86
CA GLU A 92 0.11 -4.76 -18.46
C GLU A 92 0.14 -3.66 -17.39
N ALA A 93 -0.80 -3.71 -16.46
CA ALA A 93 -0.91 -2.71 -15.41
C ALA A 93 0.28 -2.75 -14.43
N PHE A 94 0.79 -3.94 -14.14
CA PHE A 94 1.96 -4.11 -13.27
C PHE A 94 3.24 -3.61 -13.94
N GLU A 95 3.48 -3.98 -15.21
CA GLU A 95 4.68 -3.61 -15.96
C GLU A 95 4.76 -2.11 -16.28
N ARG A 96 3.61 -1.42 -16.29
CA ARG A 96 3.53 0.03 -16.53
C ARG A 96 4.28 0.88 -15.50
N TYR A 97 4.41 0.39 -14.27
CA TYR A 97 5.07 1.13 -13.18
C TYR A 97 6.20 0.31 -12.59
N ASN A 98 7.38 0.92 -12.49
CA ASN A 98 8.53 0.29 -11.87
C ASN A 98 8.40 0.23 -10.35
N ASP A 99 9.24 -0.60 -9.72
CA ASP A 99 9.48 -0.54 -8.28
C ASP A 99 8.23 -0.78 -7.40
N ILE A 100 7.25 -1.55 -7.89
CA ILE A 100 6.05 -1.89 -7.12
C ILE A 100 6.37 -2.87 -6.00
N ILE A 101 7.07 -3.97 -6.28
CA ILE A 101 7.39 -5.02 -5.32
C ILE A 101 8.88 -5.33 -5.33
N PHE A 102 9.42 -5.52 -4.13
CA PHE A 102 10.80 -5.96 -3.91
C PHE A 102 10.76 -7.23 -3.07
N VAL A 103 11.37 -8.31 -3.57
CA VAL A 103 11.48 -9.55 -2.84
C VAL A 103 12.68 -9.44 -1.90
N LEU A 104 12.41 -9.44 -0.59
CA LEU A 104 13.45 -9.41 0.44
C LEU A 104 13.86 -10.83 0.86
N ASP A 105 12.91 -11.76 0.84
CA ASP A 105 13.12 -13.19 1.06
C ASP A 105 12.04 -14.05 0.37
N GLY A 106 12.40 -15.27 -0.01
CA GLY A 106 11.55 -16.22 -0.72
C GLY A 106 11.53 -16.03 -2.25
N ASN A 107 10.57 -16.69 -2.91
CA ASN A 107 10.36 -16.58 -4.35
C ASN A 107 8.93 -16.12 -4.62
N VAL A 108 8.77 -14.96 -5.24
CA VAL A 108 7.49 -14.29 -5.48
C VAL A 108 7.48 -13.85 -6.94
N LYS A 109 6.45 -14.24 -7.69
CA LYS A 109 6.28 -13.82 -9.09
C LYS A 109 5.56 -12.46 -9.12
N PRO A 110 6.20 -11.36 -9.54
CA PRO A 110 5.60 -10.03 -9.48
C PRO A 110 4.34 -9.91 -10.35
N SER A 111 3.27 -9.39 -9.76
CA SER A 111 1.97 -9.15 -10.40
C SER A 111 1.06 -8.38 -9.44
N ILE A 112 -0.02 -7.73 -9.93
CA ILE A 112 -1.01 -7.09 -9.04
C ILE A 112 -1.69 -8.15 -8.17
N ARG A 113 -2.12 -9.27 -8.77
CA ARG A 113 -2.68 -10.43 -8.05
C ARG A 113 -1.75 -10.92 -6.95
N GLU A 114 -0.45 -11.04 -7.23
CA GLU A 114 0.50 -11.52 -6.23
C GLU A 114 0.69 -10.50 -5.09
N CYS A 115 0.78 -9.21 -5.38
CA CYS A 115 0.81 -8.17 -4.35
C CYS A 115 -0.42 -8.25 -3.43
N CYS A 116 -1.62 -8.39 -4.03
CA CYS A 116 -2.85 -8.57 -3.26
C CYS A 116 -2.82 -9.83 -2.39
N ASN A 117 -2.33 -10.96 -2.91
CA ASN A 117 -2.21 -12.19 -2.11
C ASN A 117 -1.26 -12.01 -0.92
N LYS A 118 -0.13 -11.32 -1.10
CA LYS A 118 0.81 -11.06 0.00
C LYS A 118 0.20 -10.16 1.07
N VAL A 119 -0.57 -9.14 0.68
CA VAL A 119 -1.33 -8.32 1.65
C VAL A 119 -2.34 -9.17 2.42
N ILE A 120 -3.15 -9.98 1.72
CA ILE A 120 -4.25 -10.73 2.35
C ILE A 120 -3.74 -11.85 3.27
N HIS A 121 -2.59 -12.44 2.95
CA HIS A 121 -2.05 -13.59 3.68
C HIS A 121 -0.81 -13.25 4.52
N SER A 122 -0.50 -11.96 4.71
CA SER A 122 0.61 -11.56 5.58
C SER A 122 0.30 -11.88 7.05
N SER A 123 1.30 -12.40 7.76
CA SER A 123 1.27 -12.53 9.22
C SER A 123 1.91 -11.34 9.93
N SER A 124 2.64 -10.49 9.19
CA SER A 124 3.18 -9.22 9.69
C SER A 124 2.97 -8.11 8.67
N PHE A 125 2.79 -6.90 9.20
CA PHE A 125 2.62 -5.68 8.43
C PHE A 125 3.42 -4.58 9.12
N GLU A 126 4.34 -3.94 8.39
CA GLU A 126 5.19 -2.87 8.92
C GLU A 126 5.29 -1.73 7.91
N LEU A 127 5.21 -0.49 8.36
CA LEU A 127 5.51 0.68 7.53
C LEU A 127 7.04 0.90 7.46
N GLU A 128 7.60 1.12 6.27
CA GLU A 128 9.03 1.44 6.11
C GLU A 128 9.24 2.96 6.32
N TYR A 129 9.89 3.32 7.43
CA TYR A 129 10.26 4.71 7.73
C TYR A 129 11.64 5.06 7.18
N LYS A 130 11.83 6.32 6.77
CA LYS A 130 13.12 6.88 6.36
C LYS A 130 13.41 8.18 7.10
N LYS A 131 14.71 8.43 7.31
CA LYS A 131 15.27 9.63 7.93
C LYS A 131 16.19 10.36 6.96
N LYS A 132 15.66 10.85 5.83
CA LYS A 132 16.51 11.47 4.79
C LYS A 132 16.64 12.96 5.06
N LYS A 133 17.72 13.38 5.72
CA LYS A 133 18.07 14.80 6.04
C LYS A 133 17.01 15.58 6.85
N SER A 134 15.88 14.97 7.19
CA SER A 134 14.88 15.49 8.11
C SER A 134 15.29 15.19 9.55
N LYS A 135 14.87 16.05 10.48
CA LYS A 135 14.87 15.76 11.92
C LYS A 135 14.01 14.52 12.24
N HIS A 136 12.98 14.29 11.42
CA HIS A 136 11.87 13.38 11.66
C HIS A 136 11.91 12.13 10.78
N GLU A 137 11.52 10.98 11.34
CA GLU A 137 11.33 9.75 10.57
C GLU A 137 9.94 9.73 9.96
N TYR A 138 9.87 9.66 8.63
CA TYR A 138 8.60 9.69 7.90
C TYR A 138 8.39 8.40 7.12
N TRP A 139 7.12 8.02 6.93
CA TRP A 139 6.78 6.87 6.13
C TRP A 139 7.10 7.13 4.67
N ASN A 140 7.83 6.22 4.03
CA ASN A 140 8.33 6.41 2.68
C ASN A 140 7.44 5.81 1.58
N SER A 141 6.15 5.63 1.89
CA SER A 141 5.15 4.99 1.04
C SER A 141 5.30 3.48 0.85
N CYS A 142 6.26 2.83 1.51
CA CYS A 142 6.45 1.38 1.41
C CYS A 142 5.95 0.64 2.65
N VAL A 143 5.42 -0.55 2.43
CA VAL A 143 5.10 -1.53 3.49
C VAL A 143 5.99 -2.74 3.35
N ILE A 144 6.38 -3.33 4.47
CA ILE A 144 7.07 -4.60 4.55
C ILE A 144 6.08 -5.62 5.06
N LEU A 145 5.93 -6.70 4.30
CA LEU A 145 5.01 -7.80 4.59
C LEU A 145 5.82 -9.07 4.72
N SER A 146 5.49 -9.90 5.70
CA SER A 146 5.99 -11.27 5.77
C SER A 146 4.89 -12.27 6.06
N GLY A 147 5.13 -13.50 5.68
CA GLY A 147 4.20 -14.59 5.92
C GLY A 147 4.76 -15.92 5.46
N LYS A 148 3.86 -16.91 5.36
CA LYS A 148 4.20 -18.27 4.93
C LYS A 148 3.33 -18.72 3.78
N GLN A 149 3.88 -19.54 2.89
CA GLN A 149 3.16 -20.25 1.85
C GLN A 149 3.55 -21.73 1.93
N GLY A 150 2.66 -22.54 2.48
CA GLY A 150 3.02 -23.89 2.93
C GLY A 150 4.12 -23.81 4.01
N SER A 151 5.24 -24.50 3.79
CA SER A 151 6.41 -24.46 4.68
C SER A 151 7.41 -23.35 4.37
N LYS A 152 7.23 -22.58 3.29
CA LYS A 152 8.19 -21.56 2.86
C LYS A 152 7.82 -20.19 3.42
N GLU A 153 8.77 -19.54 4.06
CA GLU A 153 8.63 -18.14 4.48
C GLU A 153 8.85 -17.22 3.28
N TRP A 154 8.24 -16.03 3.34
CA TRP A 154 8.44 -14.98 2.37
C TRP A 154 8.46 -13.63 3.08
N LYS A 155 9.23 -12.69 2.52
CA LYS A 155 9.26 -11.30 2.96
C LYS A 155 9.35 -10.41 1.73
N VAL A 156 8.43 -9.47 1.60
CA VAL A 156 8.38 -8.53 0.47
C VAL A 156 8.22 -7.11 0.98
N LYS A 157 8.69 -6.16 0.17
CA LYS A 157 8.36 -4.76 0.31
C LYS A 157 7.49 -4.32 -0.86
N ILE A 158 6.43 -3.58 -0.59
CA ILE A 158 5.54 -3.02 -1.62
C ILE A 158 5.56 -1.50 -1.53
N ASN A 159 5.86 -0.83 -2.64
CA ASN A 159 5.65 0.61 -2.79
C ASN A 159 4.17 0.86 -3.09
N LEU A 160 3.44 1.37 -2.09
CA LEU A 160 2.00 1.53 -2.18
C LEU A 160 1.58 2.61 -3.17
N PHE A 161 2.39 3.65 -3.39
CA PHE A 161 2.06 4.70 -4.35
C PHE A 161 2.01 4.12 -5.78
N ASN A 162 3.08 3.45 -6.21
CA ASN A 162 3.13 2.83 -7.54
C ASN A 162 2.14 1.67 -7.67
N PHE A 163 1.92 0.91 -6.60
CA PHE A 163 0.90 -0.15 -6.58
C PHE A 163 -0.51 0.41 -6.81
N CYS A 164 -0.87 1.52 -6.16
CA CYS A 164 -2.18 2.15 -6.35
C CYS A 164 -2.35 2.71 -7.77
N LEU A 165 -1.30 3.29 -8.36
CA LEU A 165 -1.30 3.72 -9.75
C LEU A 165 -1.50 2.54 -10.72
N ALA A 166 -0.85 1.41 -10.46
CA ALA A 166 -1.02 0.17 -11.22
C ALA A 166 -2.46 -0.35 -11.11
N ILE A 167 -3.04 -0.39 -9.91
CA ILE A 167 -4.45 -0.77 -9.70
C ILE A 167 -5.38 0.13 -10.49
N ARG A 168 -5.21 1.46 -10.44
CA ARG A 168 -6.10 2.36 -11.16
C ARG A 168 -6.02 2.20 -12.68
N PHE A 169 -4.81 1.94 -13.18
CA PHE A 169 -4.65 1.59 -14.59
C PHE A 169 -5.34 0.27 -14.93
N TYR A 170 -5.16 -0.77 -14.12
CA TYR A 170 -5.87 -2.05 -14.25
C TYR A 170 -7.40 -1.86 -14.31
N LEU A 171 -7.97 -1.08 -13.39
CA LEU A 171 -9.41 -0.77 -13.40
C LEU A 171 -9.83 0.00 -14.66
N SER A 172 -8.97 0.87 -15.20
CA SER A 172 -9.27 1.61 -16.44
C SER A 172 -9.34 0.67 -17.65
N VAL A 173 -8.43 -0.29 -17.75
CA VAL A 173 -8.43 -1.31 -18.82
C VAL A 173 -9.70 -2.16 -18.76
N LEU A 174 -10.09 -2.61 -17.56
CA LEU A 174 -11.31 -3.40 -17.37
C LEU A 174 -12.60 -2.62 -17.71
N ARG A 175 -12.62 -1.29 -17.53
CA ARG A 175 -13.78 -0.47 -17.89
C ARG A 175 -13.92 -0.26 -19.40
N THR A 176 -12.85 -0.47 -20.16
CA THR A 176 -12.81 -0.28 -21.61
C THR A 176 -12.94 -1.57 -22.42
N ALA A 177 -12.98 -2.72 -21.75
CA ALA A 177 -13.16 -4.04 -22.35
C ALA A 177 -14.63 -4.47 -22.37
#